data_AF-A0A932WBM2-F1
#
_entry.id   AF-A0A932WBM2-F1
#
_cell.length_a   1.000
_cell.length_b   1.000
_cell.length_c   1.000
_cell.angle_alpha   90.00
_cell.angle_beta   90.00
_cell.angle_gamma   90.00
#
_symmetry.space_group_name_H-M   'P 1'
#
loop_
_entity.id
_entity.type
_entity.pdbx_description
1 polymer ?
#
loop_
_entity_poly.entity_id
_entity_poly.type
_entity_poly.pdbx_seq_one_letter_code
_entity_poly.pdbx_strand_id
1 'polypeptide(L)'
;MWDLIIQRFVDGVMAFPALILALTIVTLMGKGFTVGGAQANVVLSIAIVLIPVTTRVVRGSALSVKENVYVDAARSLGASDMRIMSRHVLPNVAHVIIILGATYLGAAILLESTLSFLHQGTAIGQPSWGNMLATSRTTLESHQQLLWSPTIAVSLAILAFNLLGDALRDVWDPRLRNT
;
A
#
# COMPACT_ATOMS: atom_id res chain seq x y z
N MET A 1 3.31 22.95 13.71
CA MET A 1 2.88 22.14 14.88
C MET A 1 2.12 20.89 14.46
N TRP A 2 0.98 21.01 13.76
CA TRP A 2 0.18 19.85 13.32
C TRP A 2 0.94 18.85 12.43
N ASP A 3 1.70 19.36 11.46
CA ASP A 3 2.54 18.51 10.59
C ASP A 3 3.56 17.67 11.38
N LEU A 4 4.19 18.25 12.42
CA LEU A 4 5.12 17.54 13.28
C LEU A 4 4.42 16.40 14.06
N ILE A 5 3.24 16.67 14.62
CA ILE A 5 2.46 15.67 15.37
C ILE A 5 2.09 14.49 14.46
N ILE A 6 1.60 14.79 13.25
CA ILE A 6 1.24 13.77 12.25
C ILE A 6 2.48 12.96 11.85
N GLN A 7 3.62 13.62 11.59
CA GLN A 7 4.86 12.90 11.24
C GLN A 7 5.34 12.02 12.39
N ARG A 8 5.28 12.47 13.65
CA ARG A 8 5.64 11.64 14.80
C ARG A 8 4.73 10.41 14.95
N PHE A 9 3.43 10.57 14.69
CA PHE A 9 2.52 9.44 14.66
C PHE A 9 2.87 8.45 13.54
N VAL A 10 3.09 8.94 12.31
CA VAL A 10 3.54 8.13 11.16
C VAL A 10 4.83 7.39 11.48
N ASP A 11 5.81 8.06 12.08
CA ASP A 11 7.08 7.47 12.50
C ASP A 11 6.87 6.36 13.55
N GLY A 12 5.98 6.59 14.51
CA GLY A 12 5.62 5.58 15.51
C GLY A 12 4.97 4.34 14.91
N VAL A 13 4.06 4.51 13.94
CA VAL A 13 3.42 3.38 13.24
C VAL A 13 4.44 2.60 12.41
N MET A 14 5.35 3.29 11.73
CA MET A 14 6.39 2.66 10.90
C MET A 14 7.50 1.97 11.70
N ALA A 15 7.58 2.20 13.02
CA ALA A 15 8.52 1.48 13.88
C ALA A 15 8.13 0.00 14.08
N PHE A 16 6.86 -0.35 13.84
CA PHE A 16 6.38 -1.72 13.91
C PHE A 16 6.63 -2.47 12.60
N PRO A 17 7.03 -3.76 12.67
CA PRO A 17 7.03 -4.62 11.49
C PRO A 17 5.63 -4.73 10.88
N ALA A 18 5.52 -4.49 9.56
CA ALA A 18 4.24 -4.38 8.84
C ALA A 18 3.31 -5.57 9.08
N LEU A 19 3.84 -6.80 9.04
CA LEU A 19 3.08 -8.02 9.27
C LEU A 19 2.49 -8.08 10.70
N ILE A 20 3.31 -7.77 11.71
CA ILE A 20 2.91 -7.84 13.13
C ILE A 20 1.83 -6.80 13.40
N LEU A 21 2.01 -5.59 12.88
CA LEU A 21 1.04 -4.52 12.99
C LEU A 21 -0.29 -4.90 12.32
N ALA A 22 -0.23 -5.39 11.07
CA ALA A 22 -1.42 -5.82 10.34
C ALA A 22 -2.19 -6.93 11.09
N LEU A 23 -1.47 -7.96 11.56
CA LEU A 23 -2.06 -9.07 12.32
C LEU A 23 -2.75 -8.58 13.60
N THR A 24 -2.11 -7.65 14.31
CA THR A 24 -2.64 -7.07 15.54
C THR A 24 -3.92 -6.29 15.26
N ILE A 25 -3.93 -5.44 14.23
CA ILE A 25 -5.11 -4.66 13.86
C ILE A 25 -6.27 -5.59 13.47
N VAL A 26 -6.04 -6.56 12.58
CA VAL A 26 -7.11 -7.49 12.15
C VAL A 26 -7.67 -8.28 13.34
N THR A 27 -6.80 -8.76 14.22
CA THR A 27 -7.20 -9.53 15.41
C THR A 27 -8.04 -8.68 16.38
N LEU A 28 -7.68 -7.41 16.55
CA LEU A 28 -8.45 -6.48 17.39
C LEU A 28 -9.82 -6.16 16.77
N MET A 29 -9.87 -5.91 15.45
CA MET A 29 -11.12 -5.66 14.73
C MET A 29 -12.06 -6.88 14.78
N GLY A 30 -11.53 -8.09 14.63
CA GLY A 30 -12.31 -9.33 14.71
C GLY A 30 -12.95 -9.61 16.07
N LYS A 31 -12.44 -9.02 17.16
CA LYS A 31 -12.92 -9.27 18.54
C LYS A 31 -13.97 -8.27 19.04
N GLY A 32 -14.33 -7.24 18.27
CA GLY A 32 -15.31 -6.24 18.75
C GLY A 32 -15.78 -5.17 17.77
N PHE A 33 -15.25 -5.10 16.54
CA PHE A 33 -15.67 -4.08 15.56
C PHE A 33 -15.50 -4.61 14.13
N THR A 34 -16.55 -5.21 13.58
CA THR A 34 -16.58 -5.65 12.18
C THR A 34 -17.17 -4.55 11.30
N VAL A 35 -16.36 -3.98 10.42
CA VAL A 35 -16.82 -3.04 9.39
C VAL A 35 -16.96 -3.81 8.09
N GLY A 36 -18.18 -4.14 7.67
CA GLY A 36 -18.42 -4.76 6.35
C GLY A 36 -17.92 -6.21 6.17
N GLY A 37 -17.52 -6.89 7.25
CA GLY A 37 -17.12 -8.31 7.26
C GLY A 37 -15.61 -8.54 7.34
N ALA A 38 -15.20 -9.82 7.43
CA ALA A 38 -13.81 -10.21 7.64
C ALA A 38 -12.87 -9.71 6.53
N GLN A 39 -13.32 -9.74 5.27
CA GLN A 39 -12.53 -9.24 4.12
C GLN A 39 -12.21 -7.75 4.24
N ALA A 40 -13.22 -6.94 4.57
CA ALA A 40 -13.05 -5.50 4.72
C ALA A 40 -12.12 -5.14 5.88
N ASN A 41 -12.18 -5.88 6.99
CA ASN A 41 -11.23 -5.72 8.10
C ASN A 41 -9.78 -5.96 7.67
N VAL A 42 -9.52 -6.97 6.83
CA VAL A 42 -8.19 -7.25 6.29
C VAL A 42 -7.70 -6.12 5.39
N VAL A 43 -8.54 -5.67 4.46
CA VAL A 43 -8.21 -4.56 3.55
C VAL A 43 -7.91 -3.28 4.33
N LEU A 44 -8.74 -2.94 5.31
CA LEU A 44 -8.53 -1.76 6.17
C LEU A 44 -7.23 -1.86 6.97
N SER A 45 -6.93 -3.03 7.52
CA SER A 45 -5.71 -3.25 8.29
C SER A 45 -4.45 -3.09 7.44
N ILE A 46 -4.46 -3.65 6.23
CA ILE A 46 -3.37 -3.48 5.25
C ILE A 46 -3.26 -2.01 4.84
N ALA A 47 -4.37 -1.33 4.59
CA ALA A 47 -4.36 0.08 4.23
C ALA A 47 -3.74 0.95 5.35
N ILE A 48 -4.13 0.73 6.61
CA ILE A 48 -3.56 1.46 7.76
C ILE A 48 -2.04 1.26 7.86
N VAL A 49 -1.54 0.07 7.51
CA VAL A 49 -0.11 -0.24 7.54
C VAL A 49 0.65 0.44 6.39
N LEU A 50 0.06 0.55 5.20
CA LEU A 50 0.70 1.11 4.00
C LEU A 50 0.58 2.64 3.86
N ILE A 51 -0.47 3.24 4.42
CA ILE A 51 -0.71 4.70 4.39
C ILE A 51 0.48 5.51 4.95
N PRO A 52 1.07 5.18 6.12
CA PRO A 52 2.19 5.94 6.69
C PRO A 52 3.39 6.02 5.75
N VAL A 53 3.74 4.88 5.13
CA VAL A 53 4.86 4.78 4.20
C VAL A 53 4.63 5.64 2.98
N THR A 54 3.43 5.56 2.40
CA THR A 54 3.03 6.36 1.24
C THR A 54 2.98 7.85 1.57
N THR A 55 2.42 8.21 2.73
CA THR A 55 2.28 9.60 3.20
C THR A 55 3.64 10.26 3.34
N ARG A 56 4.64 9.56 3.88
CA ARG A 56 5.99 10.11 4.05
C ARG A 56 6.62 10.46 2.69
N VAL A 57 6.50 9.58 1.70
CA VAL A 57 7.07 9.78 0.37
C VAL A 57 6.34 10.90 -0.38
N VAL A 58 5.01 10.85 -0.40
CA VAL A 58 4.18 11.87 -1.05
C VAL A 58 4.39 13.25 -0.43
N ARG A 59 4.53 13.34 0.90
CA ARG A 59 4.85 14.60 1.59
C ARG A 59 6.19 15.18 1.14
N GLY A 60 7.23 14.35 1.03
CA GLY A 60 8.54 14.79 0.53
C GLY A 60 8.43 15.42 -0.86
N SER A 61 7.71 14.74 -1.76
CA SER A 61 7.45 15.27 -3.11
C SER A 61 6.60 16.54 -3.11
N ALA A 62 5.54 16.59 -2.29
CA ALA A 62 4.67 17.76 -2.18
C ALA A 62 5.39 19.00 -1.63
N LEU A 63 6.28 18.83 -0.66
CA LEU A 63 7.11 19.91 -0.14
C LEU A 63 8.07 20.45 -1.21
N SER A 64 8.71 19.56 -1.97
CA SER A 64 9.57 19.96 -3.09
C SER A 64 8.80 20.73 -4.17
N VAL A 65 7.59 20.28 -4.54
CA VAL A 65 6.74 21.00 -5.51
C VAL A 65 6.30 22.36 -4.98
N LYS A 66 6.05 22.48 -3.68
CA LYS A 66 5.63 23.73 -3.03
C LYS A 66 6.71 24.82 -3.08
N GLU A 67 7.98 24.45 -3.16
CA GLU A 67 9.13 25.36 -3.25
C GLU A 67 9.39 25.88 -4.68
N ASN A 68 8.60 25.46 -5.66
CA ASN A 68 8.75 25.93 -7.05
C ASN A 68 8.26 27.38 -7.23
N VAL A 69 8.97 28.13 -8.07
CA VAL A 69 8.70 29.56 -8.36
C VAL A 69 7.27 29.82 -8.84
N TYR A 70 6.69 28.92 -9.64
CA TYR A 70 5.31 29.08 -10.12
C TYR A 70 4.26 28.98 -9.01
N VAL A 71 4.55 28.25 -7.92
CA VAL A 71 3.67 28.16 -6.75
C VAL A 71 3.69 29.48 -5.98
N ASP A 72 4.86 30.08 -5.81
CA ASP A 72 5.00 31.38 -5.16
C ASP A 72 4.36 32.49 -6.00
N ALA A 73 4.52 32.47 -7.32
CA ALA A 73 3.83 33.38 -8.23
C ALA A 73 2.29 33.25 -8.10
N ALA A 74 1.75 32.03 -8.07
CA ALA A 74 0.32 31.80 -7.87
C ALA A 74 -0.17 32.34 -6.51
N ARG A 75 0.64 32.20 -5.45
CA ARG A 75 0.33 32.75 -4.13
C ARG A 75 0.34 34.29 -4.14
N SER A 76 1.30 34.91 -4.82
CA SER A 76 1.36 36.38 -4.99
C SER A 76 0.17 36.93 -5.77
N LEU A 77 -0.43 36.12 -6.65
CA LEU A 77 -1.67 36.46 -7.37
C LEU A 77 -2.95 36.20 -6.54
N GLY A 78 -2.83 35.84 -5.26
CA GLY A 78 -3.97 35.63 -4.37
C GLY A 78 -4.65 34.26 -4.50
N ALA A 79 -3.99 33.26 -5.08
CA ALA A 79 -4.53 31.90 -5.10
C ALA A 79 -4.63 31.34 -3.67
N SER A 80 -5.80 30.78 -3.31
CA SER A 80 -5.98 30.10 -2.03
C SER A 80 -5.17 28.81 -1.95
N ASP A 81 -4.82 28.38 -0.74
CA ASP A 81 -4.05 27.14 -0.51
C ASP A 81 -4.74 25.91 -1.13
N MET A 82 -6.07 25.84 -1.08
CA MET A 82 -6.83 24.75 -1.70
C MET A 82 -6.71 24.76 -3.24
N ARG A 83 -6.68 25.95 -3.86
CA ARG A 83 -6.46 26.10 -5.31
C ARG A 83 -5.02 25.73 -5.67
N ILE A 84 -4.04 26.13 -4.85
CA ILE A 84 -2.64 25.74 -5.05
C ILE A 84 -2.50 24.22 -4.93
N MET A 85 -3.07 23.62 -3.89
CA MET A 85 -2.99 22.19 -3.66
C MET A 85 -3.61 21.38 -4.81
N SER A 86 -4.84 21.69 -5.20
CA SER A 86 -5.57 20.93 -6.22
C SER A 86 -5.06 21.14 -7.65
N ARG A 87 -4.59 22.36 -8.01
CA ARG A 87 -4.17 22.68 -9.38
C ARG A 87 -2.66 22.61 -9.62
N HIS A 88 -1.85 22.79 -8.59
CA HIS A 88 -0.39 22.88 -8.74
C HIS A 88 0.33 21.76 -8.02
N VAL A 89 -0.07 21.38 -6.80
CA VAL A 89 0.66 20.35 -6.04
C VAL A 89 0.20 18.95 -6.43
N LEU A 90 -1.10 18.66 -6.29
CA LEU A 90 -1.68 17.34 -6.50
C LEU A 90 -1.38 16.76 -7.90
N PRO A 91 -1.54 17.51 -9.01
CA PRO A 91 -1.24 16.98 -10.35
C PRO A 91 0.24 16.66 -10.54
N ASN A 92 1.15 17.41 -9.89
CA ASN A 92 2.59 17.16 -9.99
C ASN A 92 2.99 15.92 -9.19
N VAL A 93 2.42 15.71 -7.99
CA VAL A 93 2.72 14.53 -7.16
C VAL A 93 1.90 13.28 -7.54
N ALA A 94 0.89 13.41 -8.40
CA ALA A 94 0.03 12.30 -8.81
C ALA A 94 0.83 11.14 -9.42
N HIS A 95 1.87 11.43 -10.20
CA HIS A 95 2.77 10.42 -10.76
C HIS A 95 3.43 9.57 -9.66
N VAL A 96 3.93 10.23 -8.61
CA VAL A 96 4.51 9.55 -7.44
C VAL A 96 3.48 8.66 -6.76
N ILE A 97 2.24 9.13 -6.60
CA ILE A 97 1.15 8.33 -6.00
C ILE A 97 0.85 7.09 -6.84
N ILE A 98 0.80 7.22 -8.16
CA ILE A 98 0.46 6.11 -9.06
C ILE A 98 1.58 5.05 -9.06
N ILE A 99 2.85 5.46 -9.13
CA ILE A 99 4.00 4.55 -9.04
C ILE A 99 3.98 3.79 -7.72
N LEU A 100 3.82 4.51 -6.60
CA LEU A 100 3.77 3.90 -5.27
C LEU A 100 2.56 2.96 -5.15
N GLY A 101 1.41 3.33 -5.69
CA GLY A 101 0.21 2.50 -5.71
C GLY A 101 0.45 1.16 -6.41
N ALA A 102 1.03 1.18 -7.61
CA ALA A 102 1.38 -0.04 -8.33
C ALA A 102 2.36 -0.93 -7.55
N THR A 103 3.39 -0.33 -6.97
CA THR A 103 4.40 -1.05 -6.18
C THR A 103 3.81 -1.67 -4.91
N TYR A 104 3.01 -0.89 -4.17
CA TYR A 104 2.43 -1.34 -2.90
C TYR A 104 1.28 -2.32 -3.08
N LEU A 105 0.67 -2.44 -4.27
CA LEU A 105 -0.28 -3.52 -4.55
C LEU A 105 0.38 -4.89 -4.41
N GLY A 106 1.63 -5.07 -4.87
CA GLY A 106 2.37 -6.31 -4.67
C GLY A 106 2.58 -6.62 -3.18
N ALA A 107 2.97 -5.61 -2.39
CA ALA A 107 3.12 -5.75 -0.94
C ALA A 107 1.78 -6.05 -0.23
N ALA A 108 0.68 -5.45 -0.69
CA ALA A 108 -0.66 -5.69 -0.16
C ALA A 108 -1.13 -7.12 -0.42
N ILE A 109 -0.90 -7.67 -1.62
CA ILE A 109 -1.21 -9.07 -1.96
C ILE A 109 -0.42 -10.01 -1.04
N LEU A 110 0.88 -9.76 -0.84
CA LEU A 110 1.71 -10.56 0.04
C LEU A 110 1.20 -10.53 1.50
N LEU A 111 0.85 -9.34 2.00
CA LEU A 111 0.31 -9.18 3.35
C LEU A 111 -1.04 -9.88 3.51
N GLU A 112 -1.97 -9.71 2.56
CA GLU A 112 -3.26 -10.40 2.56
C GLU A 112 -3.07 -11.91 2.56
N SER A 113 -2.23 -12.42 1.66
CA SER A 113 -1.98 -13.85 1.54
C SER A 113 -1.34 -14.41 2.80
N THR A 114 -0.44 -13.65 3.46
CA THR A 114 0.16 -14.07 4.72
C THR A 114 -0.85 -14.06 5.88
N LEU A 115 -1.74 -13.07 5.96
CA LEU A 115 -2.78 -13.01 6.99
C LEU A 115 -3.82 -14.12 6.81
N SER A 116 -4.29 -14.35 5.58
CA SER A 116 -5.19 -15.46 5.23
C SER A 116 -4.52 -16.80 5.51
N PHE A 117 -3.24 -16.93 5.17
CA PHE A 117 -2.45 -18.11 5.50
C PHE A 117 -2.37 -18.39 7.02
N LEU A 118 -2.35 -17.34 7.84
CA LEU A 118 -2.36 -17.45 9.31
C LEU A 118 -3.75 -17.75 9.91
N HIS A 119 -4.82 -17.78 9.10
CA HIS A 119 -6.24 -17.87 9.51
C HIS A 119 -6.83 -16.58 10.09
N GLN A 120 -6.17 -15.44 9.87
CA GLN A 120 -6.65 -14.13 10.30
C GLN A 120 -7.13 -13.29 9.12
N GLY A 121 -7.02 -13.80 7.89
CA GLY A 121 -7.45 -13.09 6.70
C GLY A 121 -8.94 -13.28 6.40
N THR A 122 -9.22 -13.75 5.19
CA THR A 122 -10.60 -13.96 4.71
C THR A 122 -11.26 -15.17 5.37
N ALA A 123 -12.60 -15.15 5.47
CA ALA A 123 -13.34 -16.24 6.11
C ALA A 123 -13.08 -17.58 5.38
N ILE A 124 -12.98 -18.68 6.15
CA ILE A 124 -12.82 -20.03 5.61
C ILE A 124 -13.96 -20.32 4.62
N GLY A 125 -13.63 -20.78 3.42
CA GLY A 125 -14.57 -21.02 2.32
C GLY A 125 -14.64 -19.91 1.27
N GLN A 126 -14.04 -18.74 1.54
CA GLN A 126 -13.85 -17.71 0.50
C GLN A 126 -12.57 -17.96 -0.31
N PRO A 127 -12.59 -17.71 -1.63
CA PRO A 127 -11.42 -17.88 -2.47
C PRO A 127 -10.35 -16.84 -2.11
N SER A 128 -9.29 -17.30 -1.45
CA SER A 128 -8.06 -16.54 -1.17
C SER A 128 -6.86 -17.45 -1.40
N TRP A 129 -5.84 -16.95 -2.09
CA TRP A 129 -4.60 -17.71 -2.30
C TRP A 129 -3.90 -18.02 -0.97
N GLY A 130 -4.00 -17.15 0.04
CA GLY A 130 -3.50 -17.44 1.38
C GLY A 130 -4.21 -18.61 2.05
N ASN A 131 -5.53 -18.70 1.93
CA ASN A 131 -6.31 -19.83 2.44
C ASN A 131 -5.96 -21.13 1.70
N MET A 132 -5.78 -21.07 0.37
CA MET A 132 -5.36 -22.23 -0.42
C MET A 132 -3.98 -22.74 0.02
N LEU A 133 -3.04 -21.85 0.35
CA LEU A 133 -1.75 -22.21 0.92
C LEU A 133 -1.89 -22.82 2.32
N ALA A 134 -2.79 -22.30 3.15
CA ALA A 134 -3.07 -22.86 4.48
C ALA A 134 -3.61 -24.30 4.40
N THR A 135 -4.59 -24.54 3.53
CA THR A 135 -5.14 -25.88 3.29
C THR A 135 -4.10 -26.82 2.69
N SER A 136 -3.24 -26.33 1.81
CA SER A 136 -2.19 -27.15 1.20
C SER A 136 -1.21 -27.71 2.24
N ARG A 137 -0.97 -27.01 3.36
CA ARG A 137 -0.08 -27.49 4.43
C ARG A 137 -0.55 -28.79 5.07
N THR A 138 -1.85 -28.97 5.25
CA THR A 138 -2.41 -30.19 5.87
C THR A 138 -2.54 -31.34 4.87
N THR A 139 -2.49 -31.04 3.57
CA THR A 139 -2.61 -32.04 2.49
C THR A 139 -1.30 -32.33 1.77
N LEU A 140 -0.15 -31.80 2.24
CA LEU A 140 1.15 -31.98 1.59
C LEU A 140 1.54 -33.45 1.39
N GLU A 141 1.21 -34.35 2.32
CA GLU A 141 1.57 -35.77 2.16
C GLU A 141 0.73 -36.49 1.11
N SER A 142 -0.51 -36.04 0.88
CA SER A 142 -1.45 -36.70 -0.03
C SER A 142 -1.58 -36.03 -1.39
N HIS A 143 -1.44 -34.69 -1.46
CA HIS A 143 -1.75 -33.89 -2.63
C HIS A 143 -0.81 -32.68 -2.78
N GLN A 144 0.51 -32.93 -2.91
CA GLN A 144 1.53 -31.88 -3.12
C GLN A 144 1.23 -30.94 -4.30
N GLN A 145 0.52 -31.43 -5.32
CA GLN A 145 0.12 -30.69 -6.51
C GLN A 145 -0.72 -29.43 -6.17
N LEU A 146 -1.49 -29.46 -5.08
CA LEU A 146 -2.37 -28.37 -4.67
C LEU A 146 -1.60 -27.14 -4.17
N LEU A 147 -0.34 -27.31 -3.75
CA LEU A 147 0.52 -26.21 -3.30
C LEU A 147 0.97 -25.33 -4.47
N TRP A 148 1.29 -25.92 -5.61
CA TRP A 148 1.93 -25.20 -6.73
C TRP A 148 1.04 -24.11 -7.33
N SER A 149 -0.26 -24.40 -7.50
CA SER A 149 -1.21 -23.46 -8.09
C SER A 149 -1.28 -22.11 -7.37
N PRO A 150 -1.60 -22.05 -6.05
CA PRO A 150 -1.65 -20.77 -5.34
C PRO A 150 -0.26 -20.13 -5.17
N THR A 151 0.81 -20.90 -5.02
CA THR A 151 2.17 -20.34 -4.93
C THR A 151 2.57 -19.62 -6.21
N ILE A 152 2.42 -20.25 -7.37
CA ILE A 152 2.77 -19.66 -8.67
C ILE A 152 1.88 -18.44 -8.95
N ALA A 153 0.58 -18.52 -8.66
CA ALA A 153 -0.35 -17.42 -8.87
C ALA A 153 0.04 -16.17 -8.04
N VAL A 154 0.31 -16.33 -6.74
CA VAL A 154 0.74 -15.23 -5.86
C VAL A 154 2.07 -14.66 -6.32
N SER A 155 3.06 -15.51 -6.61
CA SER A 155 4.39 -15.05 -7.05
C SER A 155 4.32 -14.27 -8.36
N LEU A 156 3.57 -14.76 -9.35
CA LEU A 156 3.39 -14.05 -10.63
C LEU A 156 2.65 -12.73 -10.46
N ALA A 157 1.60 -12.69 -9.63
CA ALA A 157 0.86 -11.47 -9.38
C ALA A 157 1.74 -10.41 -8.71
N ILE A 158 2.49 -10.78 -7.66
CA ILE A 158 3.42 -9.88 -6.98
C ILE A 158 4.48 -9.37 -7.97
N LEU A 159 5.06 -10.26 -8.77
CA LEU A 159 6.06 -9.89 -9.77
C LEU A 159 5.49 -8.91 -10.80
N ALA A 160 4.30 -9.20 -11.34
CA ALA A 160 3.65 -8.35 -12.34
C ALA A 160 3.37 -6.94 -11.81
N PHE A 161 2.88 -6.80 -10.57
CA PHE A 161 2.64 -5.49 -9.98
C PHE A 161 3.93 -4.73 -9.64
N ASN A 162 4.98 -5.41 -9.22
CA ASN A 162 6.29 -4.76 -9.02
C ASN A 162 6.87 -4.28 -10.35
N LEU A 163 6.87 -5.12 -11.39
CA LEU A 163 7.32 -4.74 -12.73
C LEU A 163 6.49 -3.60 -13.32
N LEU A 164 5.18 -3.58 -13.06
CA LEU A 164 4.32 -2.47 -13.44
C LEU A 164 4.73 -1.17 -12.74
N GLY A 165 5.04 -1.23 -11.44
CA GLY A 165 5.56 -0.08 -10.69
C GLY A 165 6.87 0.44 -11.26
N ASP A 166 7.80 -0.46 -11.57
CA ASP A 166 9.09 -0.12 -12.18
C ASP A 166 8.90 0.48 -13.58
N ALA A 167 8.07 -0.12 -14.43
CA ALA A 167 7.77 0.40 -15.75
C ALA A 167 7.12 1.80 -15.70
N LEU A 168 6.17 2.02 -14.78
CA LEU A 168 5.56 3.34 -14.56
C LEU A 168 6.59 4.36 -14.08
N ARG A 169 7.52 3.94 -13.21
CA ARG A 169 8.62 4.78 -12.75
C ARG A 169 9.53 5.16 -13.91
N ASP A 170 9.90 4.21 -14.76
CA ASP A 170 10.80 4.43 -15.89
C ASP A 170 10.19 5.39 -16.92
N VAL A 171 8.90 5.25 -17.22
CA VAL A 171 8.18 6.16 -18.14
C VAL A 171 8.13 7.60 -17.61
N TRP A 172 8.10 7.77 -16.29
CA TRP A 172 8.00 9.07 -15.64
C TRP A 172 9.32 9.61 -15.06
N ASP A 173 10.43 8.86 -15.16
CA ASP A 173 11.75 9.34 -14.75
C ASP A 173 12.31 10.31 -15.82
N PRO A 174 12.47 11.60 -15.52
CA PRO A 174 12.99 12.58 -16.46
C PRO A 174 14.45 12.31 -16.86
N ARG A 175 15.21 11.56 -16.04
CA ARG A 175 16.65 11.31 -16.25
C ARG A 175 16.92 10.34 -17.39
N LEU A 176 15.96 9.48 -17.73
CA LEU A 176 16.05 8.52 -18.84
C LEU A 176 15.77 9.15 -20.22
N ARG A 177 15.38 10.43 -20.27
CA ARG A 177 15.08 11.16 -21.52
C ARG A 177 16.28 11.90 -22.13
N ASN A 178 17.45 11.90 -21.48
CA ASN A 178 18.61 12.71 -21.88
C ASN A 178 19.77 11.91 -22.50
N THR A 179 19.51 10.73 -23.06
CA THR A 179 20.45 9.97 -23.90
C THR A 179 19.73 9.41 -25.10
#